data_AF-A0A954EDS0-F1
#
_entry.id   AF-A0A954EDS0-F1
#
_cell.length_a   1.000
_cell.length_b   1.000
_cell.length_c   1.000
_cell.angle_alpha   90.00
_cell.angle_beta   90.00
_cell.angle_gamma   90.00
#
_symmetry.space_group_name_H-M   'P 1'
#
loop_
_entity.id
_entity.type
_entity.pdbx_description
1 polymer ?
#
loop_
_entity_poly.entity_id
_entity_poly.type
_entity_poly.pdbx_seq_one_letter_code
_entity_poly.pdbx_strand_id
1 'polypeptide(L)'
;MSSAKRYGGIVHTYQKYDPINLPSPTQPPPDLVSPAFEHTLMYGNFHRLTPEELARAVHIDPSQIQGFGPSLASLKAMLEERKRKLLAHYETETVQNLASRALVAKSREQRPPKKFADRYRKAIQQEQIYELERLWYANENDHDPFAHHLLKMMQVMGDKYQVDELAANYIFTGQHPLSIPEAIELKEELEQIDELLRQLDEALENATIGVIDMEALEEFASSEQMQELQAIQQQIENLLREMAEQQGLSLDQSGHLQLTPEAYRIFQSKLLGRIFSELQASRSGRHQGPIAGEGSVELQQTKPYEFGDALSQMDLTQSITNLILHSPDREKLSFRADDLEIHRTRNSPKCATVVVMDVSGSTRYDGQYINIKRMALALDGLIRKEYPGDYLQFVEMASFAKPVPRGEIINLLPKPVTIHDPVVQLKVDMSRPDISEPMIPPHFTNIQHGLQQARRYLATQDTPNRQIIVITDGLPTAHFEENWLYLLYPPHERTEQATFREAMLCQREQITINIFLVPSWSQSHEDVQFAHRLAETTQGRVIFTAGNDLDRFVIWDYVSRKKEILG
;
A
#
# COMPACT_ATOMS: atom_id res chain seq x y z
N MET A 1 32.47 -28.93 65.42
CA MET A 1 31.46 -28.10 64.72
C MET A 1 31.05 -28.86 63.47
N SER A 2 29.98 -29.65 63.57
CA SER A 2 28.63 -29.32 63.06
C SER A 2 28.49 -29.60 61.56
N SER A 3 27.87 -30.74 61.25
CA SER A 3 27.43 -31.15 59.93
C SER A 3 26.39 -30.21 59.34
N ALA A 4 26.41 -30.00 58.02
CA ALA A 4 25.21 -29.67 57.27
C ALA A 4 25.23 -30.41 55.93
N LYS A 5 24.28 -31.33 55.77
CA LYS A 5 23.93 -32.01 54.51
C LYS A 5 23.61 -30.97 53.43
N ARG A 6 24.04 -31.20 52.19
CA ARG A 6 23.39 -30.60 51.01
C ARG A 6 22.83 -31.71 50.12
N TYR A 7 21.54 -31.58 49.87
CA TYR A 7 20.70 -32.44 49.06
C TYR A 7 21.06 -32.33 47.57
N GLY A 8 20.84 -33.41 46.82
CA GLY A 8 21.05 -33.46 45.36
C GLY A 8 20.04 -32.60 44.59
N GLY A 9 20.39 -32.29 43.34
CA GLY A 9 19.50 -31.61 42.39
C GLY A 9 20.06 -31.67 40.95
N ILE A 10 19.45 -32.54 40.15
CA ILE A 10 19.18 -32.47 38.70
C ILE A 10 20.24 -31.80 37.81
N VAL A 11 20.89 -32.61 36.97
CA VAL A 11 21.68 -32.16 35.82
C VAL A 11 20.71 -31.75 34.70
N HIS A 12 20.53 -30.44 34.49
CA HIS A 12 19.89 -29.91 33.28
C HIS A 12 20.94 -29.60 32.21
N THR A 13 20.75 -30.20 31.03
CA THR A 13 21.46 -29.92 29.79
C THR A 13 20.95 -28.63 29.15
N TYR A 14 21.59 -27.50 29.44
CA TYR A 14 21.54 -26.30 28.61
C TYR A 14 22.89 -25.59 28.67
N GLN A 15 23.79 -25.94 27.76
CA GLN A 15 24.95 -25.12 27.42
C GLN A 15 25.07 -25.02 25.90
N LYS A 16 24.30 -24.09 25.34
CA LYS A 16 24.58 -23.29 24.15
C LYS A 16 23.48 -22.23 24.08
N TYR A 17 23.61 -21.21 24.93
CA TYR A 17 22.82 -19.99 24.89
C TYR A 17 23.83 -18.84 24.82
N ASP A 18 23.76 -18.03 23.76
CA ASP A 18 24.56 -16.82 23.60
C ASP A 18 23.87 -15.67 24.35
N PRO A 19 24.44 -15.16 25.46
CA PRO A 19 23.79 -14.17 26.31
C PRO A 19 23.84 -12.74 25.75
N ILE A 20 24.35 -12.53 24.52
CA ILE A 20 24.51 -11.19 23.93
C ILE A 20 23.25 -10.72 23.19
N ASN A 21 22.40 -11.63 22.70
CA ASN A 21 21.19 -11.30 21.96
C ASN A 21 19.91 -11.70 22.71
N LEU A 22 19.64 -11.04 23.83
CA LEU A 22 18.28 -10.98 24.38
C LEU A 22 17.56 -9.81 23.71
N PRO A 23 16.53 -10.02 22.86
CA PRO A 23 15.64 -8.93 22.49
C PRO A 23 14.98 -8.42 23.78
N SER A 24 15.04 -7.10 23.97
CA SER A 24 14.55 -6.46 25.19
C SER A 24 13.05 -6.77 25.36
N PRO A 25 12.54 -7.10 26.57
CA PRO A 25 11.10 -7.26 26.82
C PRO A 25 10.27 -5.97 26.59
N THR A 26 10.93 -4.89 26.15
CA THR A 26 10.35 -3.62 25.73
C THR A 26 10.44 -3.34 24.23
N GLN A 27 10.97 -4.25 23.41
CA GLN A 27 10.91 -4.10 21.95
C GLN A 27 9.46 -4.35 21.48
N PRO A 28 8.85 -3.40 20.74
CA PRO A 28 7.53 -3.64 20.16
C PRO A 28 7.62 -4.80 19.16
N PRO A 29 6.57 -5.64 19.06
CA PRO A 29 6.55 -6.75 18.11
C PRO A 29 6.72 -6.24 16.66
N PRO A 30 7.28 -7.05 15.75
CA PRO A 30 7.46 -6.67 14.35
C PRO A 30 6.12 -6.28 13.71
N ASP A 31 6.11 -5.19 12.95
CA ASP A 31 4.91 -4.53 12.43
C ASP A 31 4.40 -5.24 11.16
N LEU A 32 3.46 -6.17 11.34
CA LEU A 32 2.80 -6.91 10.25
C LEU A 32 1.69 -6.08 9.59
N VAL A 33 1.25 -5.00 10.25
CA VAL A 33 0.09 -4.21 9.84
C VAL A 33 0.48 -3.20 8.77
N SER A 34 1.67 -2.60 8.89
CA SER A 34 2.15 -1.61 7.92
C SER A 34 2.24 -2.14 6.48
N PRO A 35 2.91 -3.27 6.19
CA PRO A 35 3.03 -3.79 4.81
C PRO A 35 1.71 -4.22 4.19
N ALA A 36 0.85 -4.93 4.94
CA ALA A 36 -0.48 -5.33 4.50
C ALA A 36 -1.38 -4.12 4.21
N PHE A 37 -1.20 -3.04 4.97
CA PHE A 37 -1.91 -1.78 4.78
C PHE A 37 -1.41 -0.99 3.56
N GLU A 38 -0.11 -0.91 3.32
CA GLU A 38 0.43 -0.27 2.10
C GLU A 38 -0.09 -0.97 0.85
N HIS A 39 -0.08 -2.31 0.86
CA HIS A 39 -0.66 -3.13 -0.20
C HIS A 39 -2.17 -2.86 -0.37
N THR A 40 -2.94 -2.81 0.71
CA THR A 40 -4.40 -2.56 0.66
C THR A 40 -4.72 -1.14 0.16
N LEU A 41 -3.96 -0.13 0.57
CA LEU A 41 -4.10 1.24 0.08
C LEU A 41 -3.80 1.34 -1.41
N MET A 42 -2.75 0.65 -1.88
CA MET A 42 -2.36 0.60 -3.30
C MET A 42 -3.44 -0.06 -4.16
N TYR A 43 -3.94 -1.23 -3.76
CA TYR A 43 -4.75 -2.04 -4.68
C TYR A 43 -6.27 -1.95 -4.46
N GLY A 44 -6.72 -1.22 -3.42
CA GLY A 44 -8.14 -0.85 -3.24
C GLY A 44 -9.11 -2.02 -3.09
N ASN A 45 -8.58 -3.20 -2.74
CA ASN A 45 -9.35 -4.37 -2.39
C ASN A 45 -8.89 -4.82 -1.00
N PHE A 46 -9.80 -5.44 -0.24
CA PHE A 46 -9.44 -6.52 0.69
C PHE A 46 -8.88 -7.69 -0.12
N HIS A 47 -7.81 -7.46 -0.89
CA HIS A 47 -7.20 -8.53 -1.64
C HIS A 47 -6.66 -9.48 -0.60
N ARG A 48 -7.25 -10.66 -0.66
CA ARG A 48 -6.98 -11.80 0.16
C ARG A 48 -5.52 -12.15 -0.06
N LEU A 49 -4.62 -11.65 0.79
CA LEU A 49 -3.23 -12.06 0.73
C LEU A 49 -3.22 -13.58 0.83
N THR A 50 -2.61 -14.24 -0.15
CA THR A 50 -2.28 -15.66 0.03
C THR A 50 -1.30 -15.78 1.19
N PRO A 51 -1.22 -16.94 1.86
CA PRO A 51 -0.20 -17.18 2.89
C PRO A 51 1.22 -16.83 2.40
N GLU A 52 1.48 -17.04 1.11
CA GLU A 52 2.75 -16.73 0.43
C GLU A 52 2.99 -15.22 0.27
N GLU A 53 1.97 -14.45 -0.13
CA GLU A 53 2.07 -12.99 -0.28
C GLU A 53 2.23 -12.29 1.08
N LEU A 54 1.57 -12.81 2.12
CA LEU A 54 1.77 -12.33 3.49
C LEU A 54 3.18 -12.64 3.99
N ALA A 55 3.69 -13.86 3.73
CA ALA A 55 5.04 -14.24 4.11
C ALA A 55 6.10 -13.33 3.45
N ARG A 56 5.90 -12.92 2.19
CA ARG A 56 6.79 -11.95 1.53
C ARG A 56 6.73 -10.54 2.11
N ALA A 57 5.58 -10.15 2.65
CA ALA A 57 5.37 -8.83 3.25
C ALA A 57 5.88 -8.74 4.70
N VAL A 58 6.19 -9.88 5.32
CA VAL A 58 6.55 -10.00 6.73
C VAL A 58 7.98 -10.50 6.87
N HIS A 59 8.90 -9.63 7.29
CA HIS A 59 10.24 -10.05 7.68
C HIS A 59 10.19 -10.78 9.03
N ILE A 60 10.22 -12.11 9.00
CA ILE A 60 10.44 -12.94 10.19
C ILE A 60 11.95 -13.09 10.38
N ASP A 61 12.45 -12.89 11.60
CA ASP A 61 13.84 -13.15 11.90
C ASP A 61 14.10 -14.67 11.88
N PRO A 62 14.99 -15.19 11.00
CA PRO A 62 15.33 -16.61 10.91
C PRO A 62 15.75 -17.25 12.24
N SER A 63 16.25 -16.45 13.20
CA SER A 63 16.68 -16.92 14.52
C SER A 63 15.52 -17.34 15.45
N GLN A 64 14.28 -16.93 15.13
CA GLN A 64 13.09 -17.27 15.90
C GLN A 64 12.55 -18.68 15.58
N ILE A 65 13.04 -19.31 14.50
CA ILE A 65 12.56 -20.60 14.01
C ILE A 65 13.61 -21.67 14.31
N GLN A 66 13.28 -22.61 15.18
CA GLN A 66 14.20 -23.65 15.62
C GLN A 66 14.55 -24.59 14.45
N GLY A 67 15.83 -24.64 14.07
CA GLY A 67 16.32 -25.56 13.02
C GLY A 67 16.22 -25.04 11.58
N PHE A 68 15.69 -23.82 11.38
CA PHE A 68 15.48 -23.22 10.06
C PHE A 68 16.78 -23.03 9.25
N GLY A 69 17.72 -22.26 9.80
CA GLY A 69 19.04 -22.04 9.20
C GLY A 69 19.82 -23.33 8.88
N PRO A 70 19.99 -24.27 9.83
CA PRO A 70 20.76 -25.49 9.57
C PRO A 70 20.10 -26.45 8.56
N SER A 71 18.77 -26.51 8.48
CA SER A 71 18.08 -27.37 7.49
C SER A 71 18.22 -26.81 6.06
N LEU A 72 17.98 -25.51 5.87
CA LEU A 72 18.17 -24.84 4.57
C LEU A 72 19.64 -24.83 4.13
N ALA A 73 20.58 -24.60 5.06
CA ALA A 73 22.02 -24.67 4.76
C ALA A 73 22.46 -26.09 4.35
N SER A 74 21.86 -27.13 4.93
CA SER A 74 22.12 -28.53 4.56
C SER A 74 21.65 -28.84 3.15
N LEU A 75 20.45 -28.38 2.77
CA LEU A 75 19.90 -28.51 1.42
C LEU A 75 20.73 -27.73 0.39
N LYS A 76 21.11 -26.50 0.72
CA LYS A 76 22.01 -25.68 -0.10
C LYS A 76 23.34 -26.40 -0.35
N ALA A 77 23.97 -26.91 0.72
CA ALA A 77 25.24 -27.63 0.61
C ALA A 77 25.12 -28.91 -0.25
N MET A 78 23.98 -29.60 -0.18
CA MET A 78 23.70 -30.78 -1.00
C MET A 78 23.59 -30.43 -2.49
N LEU A 79 22.83 -29.39 -2.83
CA LEU A 79 22.68 -28.91 -4.21
C LEU A 79 24.01 -28.40 -4.78
N GLU A 80 24.77 -27.63 -3.99
CA GLU A 80 26.13 -27.19 -4.36
C GLU A 80 27.08 -28.37 -4.59
N GLU A 81 27.02 -29.41 -3.74
CA GLU A 81 27.83 -30.61 -3.92
C GLU A 81 27.45 -31.38 -5.19
N ARG A 82 26.14 -31.49 -5.50
CA ARG A 82 25.64 -32.15 -6.72
C ARG A 82 26.07 -31.39 -7.97
N LYS A 83 25.87 -30.06 -8.01
CA LYS A 83 26.36 -29.18 -9.08
C LYS A 83 27.85 -29.37 -9.30
N ARG A 84 28.65 -29.37 -8.22
CA ARG A 84 30.10 -29.59 -8.30
C ARG A 84 30.45 -30.96 -8.88
N LYS A 85 29.74 -32.03 -8.50
CA LYS A 85 29.97 -33.38 -9.03
C LYS A 85 29.69 -33.45 -10.54
N LEU A 86 28.59 -32.85 -10.99
CA LEU A 86 28.23 -32.77 -12.41
C LEU A 86 29.32 -32.05 -13.23
N LEU A 87 29.74 -30.87 -12.78
CA LEU A 87 30.78 -30.07 -13.44
C LEU A 87 32.17 -30.73 -13.44
N ALA A 88 32.46 -31.57 -12.44
CA ALA A 88 33.72 -32.31 -12.34
C ALA A 88 33.72 -33.64 -13.11
N HIS A 89 32.56 -34.15 -13.51
CA HIS A 89 32.44 -35.43 -14.21
C HIS A 89 32.51 -35.25 -15.73
N TYR A 90 31.76 -34.30 -16.26
CA TYR A 90 31.57 -34.10 -17.70
C TYR A 90 32.54 -33.10 -18.33
N GLU A 91 32.66 -33.17 -19.66
CA GLU A 91 33.31 -32.15 -20.50
C GLU A 91 32.41 -31.75 -21.68
N THR A 92 32.53 -30.51 -22.14
CA THR A 92 31.64 -29.92 -23.16
C THR A 92 32.30 -29.71 -24.53
N GLU A 93 33.62 -29.83 -24.65
CA GLU A 93 34.32 -29.56 -25.91
C GLU A 93 33.95 -30.58 -27.00
N THR A 94 33.80 -31.86 -26.64
CA THR A 94 33.43 -32.88 -27.63
C THR A 94 32.01 -32.68 -28.14
N VAL A 95 31.06 -32.37 -27.25
CA VAL A 95 29.65 -32.17 -27.64
C VAL A 95 29.45 -30.89 -28.45
N GLN A 96 30.17 -29.80 -28.16
CA GLN A 96 30.17 -28.60 -29.00
C GLN A 96 30.66 -28.89 -30.43
N ASN A 97 31.71 -29.70 -30.55
CA ASN A 97 32.22 -30.16 -31.83
C ASN A 97 31.23 -31.08 -32.55
N LEU A 98 30.53 -31.96 -31.82
CA LEU A 98 29.49 -32.83 -32.37
C LEU A 98 28.29 -32.02 -32.87
N ALA A 99 27.79 -31.05 -32.10
CA ALA A 99 26.69 -30.17 -32.48
C ALA A 99 27.04 -29.32 -33.72
N SER A 100 28.25 -28.76 -33.76
CA SER A 100 28.76 -28.02 -34.92
C SER A 100 28.84 -28.90 -36.18
N ARG A 101 29.32 -30.14 -36.04
CA ARG A 101 29.36 -31.11 -37.15
C ARG A 101 27.97 -31.54 -37.59
N ALA A 102 27.04 -31.73 -36.66
CA ALA A 102 25.65 -32.08 -36.95
C ALA A 102 24.96 -30.99 -37.77
N LEU A 103 25.15 -29.71 -37.41
CA LEU A 103 24.64 -28.56 -38.16
C LEU A 103 25.19 -28.54 -39.60
N VAL A 104 26.51 -28.71 -39.75
CA VAL A 104 27.15 -28.73 -41.08
C VAL A 104 26.69 -29.93 -41.91
N ALA A 105 26.60 -31.12 -41.31
CA ALA A 105 26.12 -32.32 -41.99
C ALA A 105 24.67 -32.14 -42.46
N LYS A 106 23.80 -31.64 -41.58
CA LYS A 106 22.41 -31.35 -41.91
C LYS A 106 22.30 -30.34 -43.04
N SER A 107 23.09 -29.27 -43.02
CA SER A 107 23.05 -28.22 -44.07
C SER A 107 23.35 -28.75 -45.48
N ARG A 108 24.03 -29.91 -45.59
CA ARG A 108 24.43 -30.54 -46.86
C ARG A 108 23.44 -31.59 -47.37
N GLU A 109 22.48 -32.03 -46.56
CA GLU A 109 21.52 -33.07 -46.93
C GLU A 109 20.56 -32.63 -48.05
N GLN A 110 20.17 -31.36 -48.07
CA GLN A 110 19.24 -30.84 -49.05
C GLN A 110 19.71 -29.50 -49.62
N ARG A 111 19.60 -29.35 -50.95
CA ARG A 111 19.93 -28.10 -51.63
C ARG A 111 18.75 -27.13 -51.59
N PRO A 112 18.94 -25.87 -51.16
CA PRO A 112 17.88 -24.88 -51.18
C PRO A 112 17.45 -24.54 -52.61
N PRO A 113 16.16 -24.24 -52.86
CA PRO A 113 15.70 -23.69 -54.13
C PRO A 113 16.48 -22.43 -54.51
N LYS A 114 16.70 -22.20 -55.82
CA LYS A 114 17.49 -21.05 -56.32
C LYS A 114 17.03 -19.70 -55.75
N LYS A 115 15.73 -19.54 -55.52
CA LYS A 115 15.11 -18.33 -54.94
C LYS A 115 15.58 -18.03 -53.51
N PHE A 116 15.89 -19.06 -52.72
CA PHE A 116 16.21 -18.96 -51.30
C PHE A 116 17.68 -19.27 -50.98
N ALA A 117 18.48 -19.68 -51.97
CA ALA A 117 19.82 -20.20 -51.76
C ALA A 117 20.80 -19.24 -51.07
N ASP A 118 20.76 -17.94 -51.40
CA ASP A 118 21.65 -16.94 -50.80
C ASP A 118 21.24 -16.61 -49.35
N ARG A 119 19.93 -16.49 -49.09
CA ARG A 119 19.40 -16.26 -47.74
C ARG A 119 19.64 -17.47 -46.84
N TYR A 120 19.44 -18.69 -47.37
CA TYR A 120 19.73 -19.93 -46.63
C TYR A 120 21.21 -20.04 -46.26
N ARG A 121 22.12 -19.78 -47.23
CA ARG A 121 23.57 -19.77 -46.94
C ARG A 121 23.93 -18.74 -45.87
N LYS A 122 23.34 -17.54 -45.93
CA LYS A 122 23.56 -16.48 -44.94
C LYS A 122 23.04 -16.90 -43.56
N ALA A 123 21.84 -17.50 -43.47
CA ALA A 123 21.26 -17.97 -42.22
C ALA A 123 22.13 -19.04 -41.53
N ILE A 124 22.67 -20.00 -42.29
CA ILE A 124 23.58 -21.03 -41.76
C ILE A 124 24.94 -20.43 -41.35
N GLN A 125 25.51 -19.52 -42.13
CA GLN A 125 26.80 -18.89 -41.80
C GLN A 125 26.74 -17.98 -40.57
N GLN A 126 25.61 -17.32 -40.37
CA GLN A 126 25.38 -16.43 -39.23
C GLN A 126 24.75 -17.19 -38.04
N GLU A 127 24.45 -18.48 -38.23
CA GLU A 127 23.78 -19.36 -37.27
C GLU A 127 22.44 -18.81 -36.74
N GLN A 128 21.73 -17.97 -37.50
CA GLN A 128 20.52 -17.29 -37.00
C GLN A 128 19.25 -18.12 -37.24
N ILE A 129 18.63 -18.64 -36.17
CA ILE A 129 17.33 -19.36 -36.22
C ILE A 129 16.24 -18.49 -36.86
N TYR A 130 16.19 -17.21 -36.48
CA TYR A 130 15.17 -16.26 -36.97
C TYR A 130 15.18 -16.10 -38.51
N GLU A 131 16.36 -16.19 -39.14
CA GLU A 131 16.45 -16.10 -40.61
C GLU A 131 15.98 -17.41 -41.28
N LEU A 132 16.10 -18.57 -40.62
CA LEU A 132 15.52 -19.84 -41.07
C LEU A 132 14.00 -19.83 -40.93
N GLU A 133 13.48 -19.26 -39.86
CA GLU A 133 12.03 -19.10 -39.62
C GLU A 133 11.40 -18.21 -40.69
N ARG A 134 12.03 -17.07 -41.01
CA ARG A 134 11.60 -16.20 -42.13
C ARG A 134 11.61 -16.91 -43.49
N LEU A 135 12.56 -17.80 -43.72
CA LEU A 135 12.62 -18.61 -44.94
C LEU A 135 11.50 -19.66 -44.98
N TRP A 136 11.12 -20.19 -43.83
CA TRP A 136 10.00 -21.12 -43.70
C TRP A 136 8.68 -20.41 -44.00
N TYR A 137 8.39 -19.26 -43.41
CA TYR A 137 7.20 -18.46 -43.72
C TYR A 137 7.15 -17.94 -45.16
N ALA A 138 8.32 -17.63 -45.75
CA ALA A 138 8.40 -17.23 -47.16
C ALA A 138 8.16 -18.41 -48.13
N ASN A 139 8.16 -19.64 -47.63
CA ASN A 139 7.80 -20.83 -48.38
C ASN A 139 6.29 -21.09 -48.20
N GLU A 140 5.46 -20.58 -49.12
CA GLU A 140 3.99 -20.65 -49.08
C GLU A 140 3.41 -22.08 -49.20
N ASN A 141 4.22 -23.13 -49.08
CA ASN A 141 3.83 -24.53 -49.25
C ASN A 141 4.45 -25.44 -48.18
N ASP A 142 3.65 -25.76 -47.16
CA ASP A 142 4.04 -26.59 -46.02
C ASP A 142 4.39 -28.05 -46.39
N HIS A 143 3.97 -28.52 -47.57
CA HIS A 143 4.26 -29.88 -48.05
C HIS A 143 5.58 -29.99 -48.82
N ASP A 144 6.32 -28.90 -49.00
CA ASP A 144 7.62 -28.90 -49.66
C ASP A 144 8.66 -29.67 -48.81
N PRO A 145 9.43 -30.61 -49.39
CA PRO A 145 10.59 -31.20 -48.74
C PRO A 145 11.56 -30.17 -48.13
N PHE A 146 11.69 -28.98 -48.75
CA PHE A 146 12.55 -27.91 -48.22
C PHE A 146 11.99 -27.27 -46.94
N ALA A 147 10.65 -27.14 -46.80
CA ALA A 147 10.03 -26.63 -45.57
C ALA A 147 10.28 -27.58 -44.39
N HIS A 148 10.13 -28.89 -44.61
CA HIS A 148 10.44 -29.92 -43.62
C HIS A 148 11.92 -29.93 -43.22
N HIS A 149 12.80 -29.66 -44.18
CA HIS A 149 14.24 -29.51 -43.93
C HIS A 149 14.57 -28.29 -43.08
N LEU A 150 13.90 -27.15 -43.32
CA LEU A 150 14.06 -25.95 -42.50
C LEU A 150 13.64 -26.18 -41.04
N LEU A 151 12.53 -26.89 -40.80
CA LEU A 151 12.10 -27.26 -39.44
C LEU A 151 13.17 -28.10 -38.71
N LYS A 152 13.69 -29.13 -39.38
CA LYS A 152 14.78 -29.97 -38.83
C LYS A 152 16.09 -29.19 -38.65
N MET A 153 16.36 -28.21 -39.52
CA MET A 153 17.52 -27.33 -39.40
C MET A 153 17.40 -26.43 -38.17
N MET A 154 16.22 -25.86 -37.93
CA MET A 154 15.94 -25.04 -36.75
C MET A 154 16.10 -25.85 -35.47
N GLN A 155 15.65 -27.11 -35.46
CA GLN A 155 15.86 -28.01 -34.33
C GLN A 155 17.36 -28.25 -34.05
N VAL A 156 18.13 -28.68 -35.06
CA VAL A 156 19.59 -28.93 -34.90
C VAL A 156 20.35 -27.66 -34.50
N MET A 157 19.93 -26.50 -35.01
CA MET A 157 20.50 -25.22 -34.63
C MET A 157 20.14 -24.85 -33.19
N GLY A 158 18.89 -25.08 -32.77
CA GLY A 158 18.44 -24.93 -31.38
C GLY A 158 19.21 -25.82 -30.41
N ASP A 159 19.43 -27.09 -30.76
CA ASP A 159 20.23 -28.03 -29.96
C ASP A 159 21.67 -27.52 -29.80
N LYS A 160 22.28 -27.01 -30.88
CA LYS A 160 23.62 -26.39 -30.84
C LYS A 160 23.64 -25.17 -29.91
N TYR A 161 22.63 -24.30 -29.97
CA TYR A 161 22.53 -23.14 -29.10
C TYR A 161 22.48 -23.52 -27.62
N GLN A 162 21.68 -24.53 -27.27
CA GLN A 162 21.59 -25.02 -25.89
C GLN A 162 22.94 -25.56 -25.40
N VAL A 163 23.65 -26.31 -26.24
CA VAL A 163 25.01 -26.82 -25.92
C VAL A 163 26.04 -25.69 -25.79
N ASP A 164 25.98 -24.67 -26.64
CA ASP A 164 26.88 -23.51 -26.57
C ASP A 164 26.60 -22.66 -25.32
N GLU A 165 25.33 -22.49 -24.96
CA GLU A 165 24.90 -21.81 -23.73
C GLU A 165 25.39 -22.54 -22.47
N LEU A 166 25.26 -23.88 -22.43
CA LEU A 166 25.78 -24.72 -21.36
C LEU A 166 27.29 -24.50 -21.16
N ALA A 167 28.07 -24.52 -22.24
CA ALA A 167 29.51 -24.33 -22.18
C ALA A 167 29.93 -22.88 -21.83
N ALA A 168 29.08 -21.90 -22.13
CA ALA A 168 29.35 -20.49 -21.80
C ALA A 168 29.04 -20.18 -20.33
N ASN A 169 27.96 -20.74 -19.79
CA ASN A 169 27.47 -20.44 -18.44
C ASN A 169 28.19 -21.26 -17.36
N TYR A 170 28.76 -22.41 -17.71
CA TYR A 170 29.36 -23.34 -16.75
C TYR A 170 30.78 -23.76 -17.12
N ILE A 171 31.66 -23.82 -16.11
CA ILE A 171 33.04 -24.28 -16.25
C ILE A 171 33.11 -25.76 -15.90
N PHE A 172 33.31 -26.60 -16.91
CA PHE A 172 33.50 -28.04 -16.75
C PHE A 172 34.97 -28.39 -16.57
N THR A 173 35.25 -29.37 -15.70
CA THR A 173 36.63 -29.82 -15.39
C THR A 173 36.81 -31.34 -15.54
N GLY A 174 35.75 -32.03 -15.98
CA GLY A 174 35.74 -33.47 -16.14
C GLY A 174 36.37 -33.97 -17.44
N GLN A 175 36.15 -35.25 -17.72
CA GLN A 175 36.69 -35.94 -18.90
C GLN A 175 35.64 -36.81 -19.61
N HIS A 176 34.42 -36.90 -19.06
CA HIS A 176 33.37 -37.73 -19.64
C HIS A 176 32.68 -36.98 -20.79
N PRO A 177 32.73 -37.51 -22.03
CA PRO A 177 32.08 -36.87 -23.17
C PRO A 177 30.56 -36.96 -23.08
N LEU A 178 29.88 -35.96 -23.65
CA LEU A 178 28.43 -35.89 -23.70
C LEU A 178 27.91 -36.10 -25.13
N SER A 179 26.77 -36.75 -25.25
CA SER A 179 25.94 -36.63 -26.45
C SER A 179 25.11 -35.35 -26.43
N ILE A 180 24.56 -34.95 -27.58
CA ILE A 180 23.72 -33.73 -27.67
C ILE A 180 22.50 -33.81 -26.73
N PRO A 181 21.72 -34.91 -26.69
CA PRO A 181 20.60 -35.03 -25.75
C PRO A 181 21.05 -34.99 -24.29
N GLU A 182 22.11 -35.71 -23.93
CA GLU A 182 22.64 -35.72 -22.55
C GLU A 182 23.13 -34.33 -22.11
N ALA A 183 23.69 -33.53 -23.03
CA ALA A 183 24.09 -32.16 -22.72
C ALA A 183 22.88 -31.24 -22.48
N ILE A 184 21.78 -31.44 -23.20
CA ILE A 184 20.54 -30.68 -22.98
C ILE A 184 19.92 -31.05 -21.63
N GLU A 185 19.80 -32.34 -21.32
CA GLU A 185 19.31 -32.82 -20.01
C GLU A 185 20.19 -32.29 -18.86
N LEU A 186 21.51 -32.31 -19.03
CA LEU A 186 22.44 -31.77 -18.04
C LEU A 186 22.29 -30.26 -17.85
N LYS A 187 22.01 -29.51 -18.92
CA LYS A 187 21.73 -28.08 -18.84
C LYS A 187 20.46 -27.82 -18.01
N GLU A 188 19.38 -28.54 -18.32
CA GLU A 188 18.12 -28.43 -17.59
C GLU A 188 18.32 -28.73 -16.09
N GLU A 189 19.04 -29.80 -15.75
CA GLU A 189 19.35 -30.13 -14.35
C GLU A 189 20.18 -29.03 -13.66
N LEU A 190 21.19 -28.47 -14.33
CA LEU A 190 22.03 -27.40 -13.77
C LEU A 190 21.26 -26.09 -13.56
N GLU A 191 20.38 -25.73 -14.51
CA GLU A 191 19.53 -24.54 -14.42
C GLU A 191 18.50 -24.68 -13.29
N GLN A 192 17.91 -25.87 -13.13
CA GLN A 192 16.98 -26.18 -12.03
C GLN A 192 17.70 -26.10 -10.67
N ILE A 193 18.93 -26.64 -10.56
CA ILE A 193 19.72 -26.52 -9.34
C ILE A 193 20.04 -25.04 -9.02
N ASP A 194 20.36 -24.23 -10.03
CA ASP A 194 20.69 -22.81 -9.82
C ASP A 194 19.48 -21.99 -9.37
N GLU A 195 18.30 -22.27 -9.91
CA GLU A 195 17.06 -21.63 -9.48
C GLU A 195 16.70 -22.03 -8.04
N LEU A 196 16.83 -23.32 -7.68
CA LEU A 196 16.63 -23.79 -6.30
C LEU A 196 17.63 -23.16 -5.32
N LEU A 197 18.91 -23.04 -5.70
CA LEU A 197 19.92 -22.37 -4.88
C LEU A 197 19.57 -20.90 -4.62
N ARG A 198 19.08 -20.20 -5.66
CA ARG A 198 18.62 -18.81 -5.54
C ARG A 198 17.44 -18.67 -4.58
N GLN A 199 16.45 -19.57 -4.68
CA GLN A 199 15.29 -19.61 -3.79
C GLN A 199 15.67 -19.91 -2.34
N LEU A 200 16.62 -20.84 -2.12
CA LEU A 200 17.13 -21.15 -0.79
C LEU A 200 17.91 -19.98 -0.17
N ASP A 201 18.67 -19.23 -0.97
CA ASP A 201 19.35 -18.01 -0.51
C ASP A 201 18.37 -16.92 -0.13
N GLU A 202 17.34 -16.70 -0.95
CA GLU A 202 16.26 -15.75 -0.64
C GLU A 202 15.50 -16.14 0.63
N ALA A 203 15.25 -17.44 0.84
CA ALA A 203 14.60 -17.96 2.03
C ALA A 203 15.48 -17.86 3.29
N LEU A 204 16.80 -18.03 3.16
CA LEU A 204 17.75 -17.85 4.26
C LEU A 204 17.85 -16.37 4.69
N GLU A 205 17.76 -15.44 3.74
CA GLU A 205 17.82 -13.99 4.02
C GLU A 205 16.50 -13.44 4.56
N ASN A 206 15.35 -13.90 4.05
CA ASN A 206 14.05 -13.27 4.32
C ASN A 206 13.04 -14.16 5.07
N ALA A 207 13.41 -15.39 5.45
CA ALA A 207 12.53 -16.38 6.08
C ALA A 207 11.26 -16.73 5.26
N THR A 208 11.33 -16.60 3.94
CA THR A 208 10.22 -16.79 2.99
C THR A 208 10.24 -18.19 2.35
N ILE A 209 9.72 -19.20 3.06
CA ILE A 209 9.65 -20.58 2.53
C ILE A 209 8.69 -20.72 1.33
N GLY A 210 7.66 -19.88 1.23
CA GLY A 210 6.65 -19.95 0.17
C GLY A 210 7.16 -19.63 -1.25
N VAL A 211 8.46 -19.36 -1.42
CA VAL A 211 9.10 -19.09 -2.72
C VAL A 211 9.84 -20.33 -3.23
N ILE A 212 10.01 -21.38 -2.41
CA ILE A 212 10.74 -22.59 -2.77
C ILE A 212 9.82 -23.53 -3.54
N ASP A 213 10.25 -23.94 -4.74
CA ASP A 213 9.57 -24.98 -5.51
C ASP A 213 9.81 -26.36 -4.88
N MET A 214 8.81 -26.85 -4.15
CA MET A 214 8.89 -28.11 -3.42
C MET A 214 8.86 -29.32 -4.36
N GLU A 215 8.15 -29.23 -5.49
CA GLU A 215 8.08 -30.33 -6.47
C GLU A 215 9.44 -30.54 -7.14
N ALA A 216 10.09 -29.43 -7.53
CA ALA A 216 11.45 -29.48 -8.06
C ALA A 216 12.45 -29.98 -7.00
N LEU A 217 12.30 -29.59 -5.74
CA LEU A 217 13.23 -29.99 -4.67
C LEU A 217 13.12 -31.48 -4.30
N GLU A 218 11.94 -32.10 -4.45
CA GLU A 218 11.72 -33.54 -4.22
C GLU A 218 12.61 -34.44 -5.11
N GLU A 219 12.99 -33.97 -6.30
CA GLU A 219 13.87 -34.71 -7.22
C GLU A 219 15.33 -34.80 -6.71
N PHE A 220 15.71 -33.91 -5.79
CA PHE A 220 17.09 -33.78 -5.28
C PHE A 220 17.22 -34.13 -3.81
N ALA A 221 16.22 -33.82 -2.99
CA ALA A 221 16.25 -33.97 -1.54
C ALA A 221 15.79 -35.35 -1.08
N SER A 222 16.30 -35.78 0.10
CA SER A 222 15.83 -37.02 0.71
C SER A 222 14.43 -36.84 1.33
N SER A 223 13.69 -37.93 1.46
CA SER A 223 12.37 -37.93 2.11
C SER A 223 12.40 -37.40 3.55
N GLU A 224 13.55 -37.52 4.24
CA GLU A 224 13.76 -36.99 5.59
C GLU A 224 13.90 -35.46 5.56
N GLN A 225 14.68 -34.92 4.62
CA GLN A 225 14.85 -33.46 4.46
C GLN A 225 13.56 -32.77 4.02
N MET A 226 12.77 -33.42 3.16
CA MET A 226 11.45 -32.90 2.75
C MET A 226 10.46 -32.86 3.92
N GLN A 227 10.48 -33.88 4.80
CA GLN A 227 9.66 -33.89 6.01
C GLN A 227 10.06 -32.79 6.99
N GLU A 228 11.37 -32.54 7.16
CA GLU A 228 11.85 -31.42 7.98
C GLU A 228 11.39 -30.06 7.43
N LEU A 229 11.52 -29.84 6.12
CA LEU A 229 11.05 -28.60 5.49
C LEU A 229 9.54 -28.40 5.62
N GLN A 230 8.75 -29.45 5.40
CA GLN A 230 7.30 -29.40 5.57
C GLN A 230 6.91 -29.10 7.02
N ALA A 231 7.63 -29.67 8.00
CA ALA A 231 7.41 -29.39 9.42
C ALA A 231 7.72 -27.93 9.76
N ILE A 232 8.81 -27.38 9.22
CA ILE A 232 9.18 -25.98 9.38
C ILE A 232 8.13 -25.07 8.73
N GLN A 233 7.67 -25.39 7.51
CA GLN A 233 6.62 -24.63 6.83
C GLN A 233 5.34 -24.55 7.68
N GLN A 234 4.91 -25.69 8.24
CA GLN A 234 3.76 -25.73 9.15
C GLN A 234 3.99 -24.91 10.42
N GLN A 235 5.21 -24.89 10.97
CA GLN A 235 5.54 -24.04 12.11
C GLN A 235 5.45 -22.55 11.76
N ILE A 236 5.93 -22.14 10.58
CA ILE A 236 5.82 -20.76 10.12
C ILE A 236 4.36 -20.37 9.89
N GLU A 237 3.57 -21.23 9.25
CA GLU A 237 2.13 -20.98 9.06
C GLU A 237 1.38 -20.83 10.39
N ASN A 238 1.70 -21.67 11.37
CA ASN A 238 1.09 -21.58 12.71
C ASN A 238 1.53 -20.32 13.44
N LEU A 239 2.81 -19.95 13.37
CA LEU A 239 3.33 -18.71 13.96
C LEU A 239 2.67 -17.47 13.32
N LEU A 240 2.57 -17.45 11.99
CA LEU A 240 1.88 -16.39 11.25
C LEU A 240 0.41 -16.31 11.65
N ARG A 241 -0.26 -17.45 11.86
CA ARG A 241 -1.65 -17.50 12.33
C ARG A 241 -1.80 -16.95 13.75
N GLU A 242 -0.96 -17.37 14.68
CA GLU A 242 -0.97 -16.87 16.06
C GLU A 242 -0.68 -15.37 16.12
N MET A 243 0.28 -14.89 15.33
CA MET A 243 0.60 -13.47 15.22
C MET A 243 -0.55 -12.66 14.60
N ALA A 244 -1.20 -13.20 13.57
CA ALA A 244 -2.37 -12.60 12.95
C ALA A 244 -3.54 -12.47 13.93
N GLU A 245 -3.84 -13.53 14.70
CA GLU A 245 -4.91 -13.54 15.69
C GLU A 245 -4.65 -12.50 16.82
N GLN A 246 -3.41 -12.40 17.30
CA GLN A 246 -3.02 -11.41 18.31
C GLN A 246 -3.12 -9.95 17.83
N GLN A 247 -3.03 -9.73 16.51
CA GLN A 247 -3.13 -8.40 15.89
C GLN A 247 -4.53 -8.11 15.31
N GLY A 248 -5.50 -8.99 15.57
CA GLY A 248 -6.88 -8.80 15.13
C GLY A 248 -7.07 -9.01 13.62
N LEU A 249 -6.36 -9.96 13.02
CA LEU A 249 -6.62 -10.44 11.67
C LEU A 249 -7.31 -11.81 11.79
N SER A 250 -8.51 -11.96 11.23
CA SER A 250 -9.27 -13.22 11.30
C SER A 250 -9.22 -13.94 9.96
N LEU A 251 -9.02 -15.26 9.97
CA LEU A 251 -9.13 -16.11 8.78
C LEU A 251 -10.62 -16.33 8.43
N ASP A 252 -10.99 -16.05 7.19
CA ASP A 252 -12.28 -16.47 6.62
C ASP A 252 -12.28 -17.98 6.35
N GLN A 253 -13.44 -18.60 6.13
CA GLN A 253 -13.64 -20.03 5.85
C GLN A 253 -12.88 -20.53 4.59
N SER A 254 -12.35 -19.62 3.79
CA SER A 254 -11.54 -19.88 2.59
C SER A 254 -10.02 -19.73 2.81
N GLY A 255 -9.56 -19.51 4.05
CA GLY A 255 -8.13 -19.38 4.37
C GLY A 255 -7.52 -17.99 4.12
N HIS A 256 -8.36 -16.96 3.96
CA HIS A 256 -7.91 -15.60 3.67
C HIS A 256 -8.03 -14.70 4.91
N LEU A 257 -7.01 -13.86 5.16
CA LEU A 257 -6.99 -12.93 6.29
C LEU A 257 -7.85 -11.69 6.03
N GLN A 258 -8.75 -11.40 6.96
CA GLN A 258 -9.61 -10.20 6.97
C GLN A 258 -9.24 -9.31 8.16
N LEU A 259 -9.15 -8.00 7.90
CA LEU A 259 -8.92 -6.99 8.95
C LEU A 259 -10.14 -6.89 9.86
N THR A 260 -9.95 -7.09 11.17
CA THR A 260 -11.04 -6.90 12.13
C THR A 260 -11.26 -5.40 12.46
N PRO A 261 -12.44 -5.02 12.95
CA PRO A 261 -12.69 -3.67 13.46
C PRO A 261 -11.75 -3.21 14.59
N GLU A 262 -11.13 -4.13 15.33
CA GLU A 262 -10.15 -3.81 16.38
C GLU A 262 -8.77 -3.49 15.80
N ALA A 263 -8.31 -4.27 14.81
CA ALA A 263 -7.11 -3.98 14.04
C ALA A 263 -7.21 -2.61 13.36
N TYR A 264 -8.39 -2.27 12.83
CA TYR A 264 -8.69 -0.95 12.27
C TYR A 264 -8.50 0.19 13.29
N ARG A 265 -8.92 0.01 14.55
CA ARG A 265 -8.77 1.03 15.62
C ARG A 265 -7.33 1.19 16.08
N ILE A 266 -6.59 0.08 16.20
CA ILE A 266 -5.16 0.09 16.55
C ILE A 266 -4.37 0.77 15.43
N PHE A 267 -4.68 0.43 14.18
CA PHE A 267 -4.10 1.01 12.99
C PHE A 267 -4.36 2.53 12.89
N GLN A 268 -5.62 2.97 13.01
CA GLN A 268 -5.96 4.40 13.04
C GLN A 268 -5.17 5.10 14.16
N SER A 269 -5.09 4.51 15.35
CA SER A 269 -4.36 5.12 16.47
C SER A 269 -2.85 5.25 16.22
N LYS A 270 -2.22 4.27 15.54
CA LYS A 270 -0.81 4.31 15.16
C LYS A 270 -0.53 5.28 14.01
N LEU A 271 -1.35 5.26 12.96
CA LEU A 271 -1.25 6.18 11.82
C LEU A 271 -1.44 7.63 12.28
N LEU A 272 -2.45 7.86 13.12
CA LEU A 272 -2.65 9.14 13.80
C LEU A 272 -1.46 9.49 14.68
N GLY A 273 -0.95 8.54 15.45
CA GLY A 273 0.24 8.72 16.29
C GLY A 273 1.44 9.20 15.48
N ARG A 274 1.70 8.60 14.32
CA ARG A 274 2.85 8.92 13.45
C ARG A 274 2.67 10.24 12.70
N ILE A 275 1.50 10.46 12.09
CA ILE A 275 1.20 11.70 11.33
C ILE A 275 1.11 12.90 12.28
N PHE A 276 0.56 12.73 13.49
CA PHE A 276 0.30 13.83 14.42
C PHE A 276 1.29 13.95 15.60
N SER A 277 2.22 13.01 15.82
CA SER A 277 3.29 13.19 16.82
C SER A 277 4.20 14.37 16.48
N GLU A 278 4.36 14.65 15.20
CA GLU A 278 5.20 15.74 14.68
C GLU A 278 4.41 17.06 14.52
N LEU A 279 3.07 17.00 14.60
CA LEU A 279 2.17 18.16 14.53
C LEU A 279 2.02 18.91 15.88
N GLN A 280 3.03 18.90 16.76
CA GLN A 280 2.87 19.46 18.11
C GLN A 280 2.39 20.92 18.13
N ALA A 281 1.15 21.06 18.60
CA ALA A 281 0.53 22.21 19.27
C ALA A 281 0.74 23.59 18.64
N SER A 282 0.48 23.75 17.34
CA SER A 282 0.05 25.06 16.85
C SER A 282 -1.40 25.29 17.29
N ARG A 283 -1.56 26.07 18.36
CA ARG A 283 -2.84 26.70 18.66
C ARG A 283 -3.29 27.48 17.41
N SER A 284 -4.52 27.22 17.00
CA SER A 284 -5.43 28.12 16.27
C SER A 284 -5.73 27.79 14.81
N GLY A 285 -7.03 27.68 14.56
CA GLY A 285 -7.64 27.86 13.25
C GLY A 285 -9.02 27.24 13.20
N ARG A 286 -10.05 28.04 13.50
CA ARG A 286 -11.51 27.79 13.35
C ARG A 286 -12.24 26.83 14.28
N HIS A 287 -11.70 26.57 15.47
CA HIS A 287 -12.53 26.51 16.69
C HIS A 287 -11.96 27.55 17.65
N GLN A 288 -12.68 28.66 17.88
CA GLN A 288 -12.30 29.52 19.02
C GLN A 288 -12.27 28.60 20.24
N GLY A 289 -11.15 28.66 20.98
CA GLY A 289 -10.81 27.70 22.03
C GLY A 289 -11.96 27.43 23.01
N PRO A 290 -11.88 26.37 23.83
CA PRO A 290 -12.98 25.96 24.70
C PRO A 290 -13.52 27.18 25.43
N ILE A 291 -14.72 27.61 25.05
CA ILE A 291 -15.42 28.66 25.76
C ILE A 291 -15.78 27.98 27.08
N ALA A 292 -15.02 28.30 28.12
CA ALA A 292 -15.43 27.98 29.48
C ALA A 292 -16.70 28.78 29.72
N GLY A 293 -17.82 28.07 29.72
CA GLY A 293 -19.16 28.62 29.72
C GLY A 293 -20.16 27.47 29.65
N GLU A 294 -21.42 27.76 29.92
CA GLU A 294 -22.50 26.77 29.94
C GLU A 294 -22.49 25.94 28.65
N GLY A 295 -22.16 24.65 28.80
CA GLY A 295 -22.03 23.69 27.71
C GLY A 295 -22.63 22.34 28.07
N SER A 296 -22.84 21.48 27.08
CA SER A 296 -23.54 20.20 27.26
C SER A 296 -22.66 19.07 27.83
N VAL A 297 -21.35 19.30 27.99
CA VAL A 297 -20.41 18.29 28.46
C VAL A 297 -19.86 18.71 29.83
N GLU A 298 -20.21 17.94 30.86
CA GLU A 298 -19.69 18.07 32.22
C GLU A 298 -18.22 17.60 32.28
N LEU A 299 -17.35 18.41 32.87
CA LEU A 299 -15.99 18.01 33.21
C LEU A 299 -15.97 17.49 34.66
N GLN A 300 -15.05 16.56 34.94
CA GLN A 300 -14.79 16.12 36.31
C GLN A 300 -14.19 17.20 37.21
N GLN A 301 -13.72 18.31 36.63
CA GLN A 301 -13.23 19.45 37.41
C GLN A 301 -14.40 20.33 37.81
N THR A 302 -14.50 20.64 39.09
CA THR A 302 -15.51 21.55 39.63
C THR A 302 -14.92 22.96 39.82
N LYS A 303 -15.79 23.94 40.02
CA LYS A 303 -15.45 25.30 40.45
C LYS A 303 -16.45 25.77 41.52
N PRO A 304 -16.07 26.72 42.39
CA PRO A 304 -17.02 27.43 43.23
C PRO A 304 -18.11 28.11 42.41
N TYR A 305 -19.33 28.12 42.92
CA TYR A 305 -20.48 28.76 42.29
C TYR A 305 -20.29 30.28 42.14
N GLU A 306 -20.55 30.79 40.93
CA GLU A 306 -20.60 32.22 40.64
C GLU A 306 -22.02 32.60 40.16
N PHE A 307 -22.45 33.83 40.46
CA PHE A 307 -23.77 34.30 40.06
C PHE A 307 -23.93 34.27 38.53
N GLY A 308 -24.83 33.41 38.05
CA GLY A 308 -25.06 33.17 36.62
C GLY A 308 -24.80 31.73 36.17
N ASP A 309 -24.19 30.88 37.01
CA ASP A 309 -24.02 29.46 36.71
C ASP A 309 -25.34 28.67 36.81
N ALA A 310 -25.62 27.79 35.85
CA ALA A 310 -26.74 26.86 35.90
C ALA A 310 -26.66 25.86 37.07
N LEU A 311 -27.62 25.94 37.99
CA LEU A 311 -27.77 25.02 39.13
C LEU A 311 -27.99 23.54 38.72
N SER A 312 -28.38 23.28 37.47
CA SER A 312 -28.50 21.92 36.94
C SER A 312 -27.15 21.19 36.87
N GLN A 313 -26.04 21.92 36.93
CA GLN A 313 -24.67 21.40 36.82
C GLN A 313 -23.97 21.29 38.19
N MET A 314 -24.74 21.32 39.28
CA MET A 314 -24.20 21.29 40.65
C MET A 314 -23.67 19.91 41.03
N ASP A 315 -22.44 19.86 41.53
CA ASP A 315 -21.92 18.67 42.19
C ASP A 315 -22.56 18.57 43.58
N LEU A 316 -23.65 17.81 43.67
CA LEU A 316 -24.38 17.59 44.92
C LEU A 316 -23.50 16.96 46.00
N THR A 317 -22.57 16.08 45.62
CA THR A 317 -21.75 15.34 46.58
C THR A 317 -20.74 16.27 47.24
N GLN A 318 -20.00 17.03 46.44
CA GLN A 318 -19.03 17.98 46.95
C GLN A 318 -19.73 19.15 47.66
N SER A 319 -20.86 19.62 47.14
CA SER A 319 -21.61 20.72 47.78
C SER A 319 -22.18 20.35 49.14
N ILE A 320 -22.73 19.13 49.29
CA ILE A 320 -23.19 18.61 50.59
C ILE A 320 -21.99 18.37 51.52
N THR A 321 -20.86 17.91 51.00
CA THR A 321 -19.64 17.72 51.79
C THR A 321 -19.15 19.05 52.36
N ASN A 322 -19.10 20.10 51.54
CA ASN A 322 -18.74 21.45 51.95
C ASN A 322 -19.71 21.99 53.02
N LEU A 323 -21.02 21.80 52.82
CA LEU A 323 -22.06 22.18 53.78
C LEU A 323 -21.86 21.54 55.16
N ILE A 324 -21.57 20.23 55.20
CA ILE A 324 -21.36 19.48 56.45
C ILE A 324 -20.08 19.96 57.14
N LEU A 325 -19.03 20.30 56.39
CA LEU A 325 -17.77 20.81 56.93
C LEU A 325 -17.90 22.23 57.49
N HIS A 326 -18.71 23.09 56.86
CA HIS A 326 -18.94 24.46 57.30
C HIS A 326 -20.00 24.62 58.39
N SER A 327 -20.85 23.62 58.60
CA SER A 327 -21.91 23.67 59.61
C SER A 327 -21.41 23.12 60.95
N PRO A 328 -21.21 23.95 61.99
CA PRO A 328 -20.76 23.49 63.31
C PRO A 328 -21.85 22.72 64.07
N ASP A 329 -23.12 22.88 63.68
CA ASP A 329 -24.28 22.25 64.30
C ASP A 329 -25.02 21.39 63.28
N ARG A 330 -25.10 20.08 63.53
CA ARG A 330 -25.67 19.10 62.58
C ARG A 330 -27.19 19.12 62.54
N GLU A 331 -27.86 19.80 63.48
CA GLU A 331 -29.32 19.86 63.54
C GLU A 331 -29.92 20.98 62.68
N LYS A 332 -29.10 21.94 62.20
CA LYS A 332 -29.53 23.03 61.32
C LYS A 332 -28.55 23.24 60.18
N LEU A 333 -28.75 22.48 59.11
CA LEU A 333 -28.02 22.65 57.86
C LEU A 333 -28.61 23.83 57.07
N SER A 334 -27.80 24.84 56.78
CA SER A 334 -28.18 25.98 55.92
C SER A 334 -27.16 26.14 54.80
N PHE A 335 -27.59 26.00 53.55
CA PHE A 335 -26.73 26.21 52.39
C PHE A 335 -26.29 27.66 52.27
N ARG A 336 -24.97 27.86 52.15
CA ARG A 336 -24.38 29.13 51.68
C ARG A 336 -23.98 28.99 50.22
N ALA A 337 -23.91 30.12 49.52
CA ALA A 337 -23.41 30.14 48.14
C ALA A 337 -21.98 29.59 48.04
N ASP A 338 -21.16 29.81 49.08
CA ASP A 338 -19.78 29.33 49.17
C ASP A 338 -19.67 27.80 49.33
N ASP A 339 -20.76 27.12 49.72
CA ASP A 339 -20.78 25.67 49.82
C ASP A 339 -21.03 25.00 48.46
N LEU A 340 -21.50 25.74 47.47
CA LEU A 340 -21.91 25.20 46.17
C LEU A 340 -20.71 25.04 45.22
N GLU A 341 -20.53 23.82 44.74
CA GLU A 341 -19.58 23.45 43.69
C GLU A 341 -20.34 23.10 42.41
N ILE A 342 -19.91 23.67 41.30
CA ILE A 342 -20.50 23.48 39.98
C ILE A 342 -19.50 22.74 39.09
N HIS A 343 -19.95 21.72 38.37
CA HIS A 343 -19.15 21.08 37.34
C HIS A 343 -18.80 22.10 36.25
N ARG A 344 -17.50 22.22 35.92
CA ARG A 344 -17.11 23.03 34.77
C ARG A 344 -17.70 22.37 33.54
N THR A 345 -18.54 23.09 32.82
CA THR A 345 -19.03 22.62 31.53
C THR A 345 -18.11 23.15 30.43
N ARG A 346 -17.93 22.33 29.39
CA ARG A 346 -17.26 22.75 28.16
C ARG A 346 -18.32 22.91 27.08
N ASN A 347 -18.43 24.10 26.52
CA ASN A 347 -19.12 24.29 25.26
C ASN A 347 -18.15 23.95 24.12
N SER A 348 -18.31 22.78 23.50
CA SER A 348 -17.64 22.45 22.25
C SER A 348 -18.52 22.91 21.10
N PRO A 349 -18.15 23.97 20.36
CA PRO A 349 -18.95 24.42 19.23
C PRO A 349 -18.95 23.32 18.16
N LYS A 350 -20.13 22.78 17.84
CA LYS A 350 -20.29 21.70 16.85
C LYS A 350 -19.69 22.11 15.51
N CYS A 351 -19.00 21.20 14.83
CA CYS A 351 -18.51 21.37 13.47
C CYS A 351 -19.26 20.46 12.49
N ALA A 352 -19.44 20.93 11.27
CA ALA A 352 -19.80 20.08 10.15
C ALA A 352 -18.70 20.14 9.08
N THR A 353 -18.12 18.99 8.79
CA THR A 353 -16.99 18.83 7.87
C THR A 353 -17.37 17.90 6.72
N VAL A 354 -17.08 18.32 5.49
CA VAL A 354 -17.11 17.42 4.33
C VAL A 354 -15.69 17.29 3.78
N VAL A 355 -15.21 16.06 3.60
CA VAL A 355 -13.92 15.77 2.98
C VAL A 355 -14.17 15.34 1.54
N VAL A 356 -13.68 16.13 0.59
CA VAL A 356 -13.71 15.86 -0.85
C VAL A 356 -12.36 15.26 -1.23
N MET A 357 -12.38 14.01 -1.68
CA MET A 357 -11.20 13.24 -2.06
C MET A 357 -11.12 13.16 -3.59
N ASP A 358 -10.02 13.63 -4.16
CA ASP A 358 -9.74 13.46 -5.56
C ASP A 358 -9.42 12.00 -5.87
N VAL A 359 -10.16 11.41 -6.80
CA VAL A 359 -9.94 10.05 -7.33
C VAL A 359 -9.88 10.09 -8.86
N SER A 360 -9.54 11.24 -9.43
CA SER A 360 -9.31 11.41 -10.86
C SER A 360 -8.13 10.58 -11.35
N GLY A 361 -7.97 10.50 -12.68
CA GLY A 361 -6.92 9.68 -13.29
C GLY A 361 -5.50 10.15 -12.96
N SER A 362 -5.31 11.45 -12.70
CA SER A 362 -4.00 12.01 -12.33
C SER A 362 -3.47 11.41 -11.04
N THR A 363 -4.36 11.15 -10.09
CA THR A 363 -3.98 10.61 -8.77
C THR A 363 -3.35 9.22 -8.83
N ARG A 364 -3.50 8.50 -9.96
CA ARG A 364 -2.86 7.20 -10.21
C ARG A 364 -1.35 7.31 -10.36
N TYR A 365 -0.85 8.42 -10.94
CA TYR A 365 0.59 8.63 -11.10
C TYR A 365 1.25 8.80 -9.72
N ASP A 366 2.44 8.22 -9.53
CA ASP A 366 3.17 8.15 -8.24
C ASP A 366 2.38 7.60 -7.04
N GLY A 367 1.22 6.97 -7.27
CA GLY A 367 0.43 6.43 -6.16
C GLY A 367 -0.23 7.50 -5.28
N GLN A 368 -0.47 8.72 -5.77
CA GLN A 368 -1.02 9.81 -4.93
C GLN A 368 -2.36 9.50 -4.26
N TYR A 369 -3.18 8.66 -4.89
CA TYR A 369 -4.42 8.17 -4.30
C TYR A 369 -4.22 7.47 -2.94
N ILE A 370 -3.03 6.89 -2.69
CA ILE A 370 -2.64 6.31 -1.40
C ILE A 370 -2.54 7.40 -0.35
N ASN A 371 -1.87 8.52 -0.68
CA ASN A 371 -1.71 9.68 0.21
C ASN A 371 -3.06 10.33 0.51
N ILE A 372 -3.94 10.42 -0.50
CA ILE A 372 -5.31 10.94 -0.34
C ILE A 372 -6.10 10.07 0.64
N LYS A 373 -6.06 8.74 0.50
CA LYS A 373 -6.71 7.81 1.43
C LYS A 373 -6.13 7.89 2.84
N ARG A 374 -4.79 7.89 2.96
CA ARG A 374 -4.10 8.01 4.26
C ARG A 374 -4.58 9.26 4.99
N MET A 375 -4.62 10.40 4.30
CA MET A 375 -5.10 11.66 4.86
C MET A 375 -6.59 11.61 5.24
N ALA A 376 -7.45 11.06 4.37
CA ALA A 376 -8.88 10.94 4.65
C ALA A 376 -9.16 10.06 5.90
N LEU A 377 -8.46 8.93 6.03
CA LEU A 377 -8.56 8.04 7.20
C LEU A 377 -8.02 8.69 8.47
N ALA A 378 -6.92 9.44 8.36
CA ALA A 378 -6.36 10.22 9.45
C ALA A 378 -7.35 11.31 9.93
N LEU A 379 -7.97 12.04 9.01
CA LEU A 379 -9.01 13.03 9.35
C LEU A 379 -10.23 12.38 10.02
N ASP A 380 -10.70 11.22 9.53
CA ASP A 380 -11.80 10.49 10.17
C ASP A 380 -11.48 10.12 11.63
N GLY A 381 -10.29 9.56 11.86
CA GLY A 381 -9.85 9.15 13.17
C GLY A 381 -9.66 10.32 14.14
N LEU A 382 -9.05 11.42 13.67
CA LEU A 382 -8.81 12.60 14.50
C LEU A 382 -10.12 13.31 14.89
N ILE A 383 -10.96 13.64 13.90
CA ILE A 383 -12.19 14.41 14.13
C ILE A 383 -13.12 13.65 15.07
N ARG A 384 -13.26 12.33 14.89
CA ARG A 384 -14.14 11.51 15.75
C ARG A 384 -13.60 11.28 17.15
N LYS A 385 -12.27 11.27 17.31
CA LYS A 385 -11.62 11.09 18.62
C LYS A 385 -11.66 12.39 19.43
N GLU A 386 -11.35 13.52 18.81
CA GLU A 386 -11.29 14.82 19.49
C GLU A 386 -12.68 15.46 19.65
N TYR A 387 -13.57 15.29 18.66
CA TYR A 387 -14.88 15.94 18.60
C TYR A 387 -16.01 14.91 18.38
N PRO A 388 -16.29 14.06 19.38
CA PRO A 388 -17.38 13.08 19.29
C PRO A 388 -18.72 13.81 19.15
N GLY A 389 -19.42 13.57 18.03
CA GLY A 389 -20.73 14.16 17.73
C GLY A 389 -20.72 15.19 16.58
N ASP A 390 -19.56 15.56 16.07
CA ASP A 390 -19.46 16.40 14.87
C ASP A 390 -19.87 15.64 13.60
N TYR A 391 -20.43 16.39 12.64
CA TYR A 391 -20.83 15.85 11.35
C TYR A 391 -19.61 15.70 10.44
N LEU A 392 -19.40 14.49 9.90
CA LEU A 392 -18.32 14.19 8.97
C LEU A 392 -18.85 13.34 7.81
N GLN A 393 -18.70 13.84 6.58
CA GLN A 393 -19.09 13.15 5.36
C GLN A 393 -17.93 13.13 4.35
N PHE A 394 -17.76 12.01 3.65
CA PHE A 394 -16.76 11.86 2.60
C PHE A 394 -17.43 11.91 1.22
N VAL A 395 -16.75 12.53 0.25
CA VAL A 395 -17.18 12.65 -1.14
C VAL A 395 -16.00 12.26 -2.04
N GLU A 396 -16.17 11.28 -2.91
CA GLU A 396 -15.24 11.06 -4.01
C GLU A 396 -15.49 12.09 -5.11
N MET A 397 -14.41 12.56 -5.72
CA MET A 397 -14.45 13.55 -6.79
C MET A 397 -13.59 13.06 -7.96
N ALA A 398 -14.23 12.88 -9.10
CA ALA A 398 -13.57 12.77 -10.40
C ALA A 398 -14.37 13.60 -11.40
N SER A 399 -14.78 13.05 -12.55
CA SER A 399 -15.65 13.78 -13.49
C SER A 399 -17.03 14.09 -12.87
N PHE A 400 -17.44 13.23 -11.94
CA PHE A 400 -18.61 13.39 -11.07
C PHE A 400 -18.19 13.31 -9.61
N ALA A 401 -19.01 13.88 -8.72
CA ALA A 401 -18.80 13.84 -7.28
C ALA A 401 -19.91 13.02 -6.58
N LYS A 402 -19.52 12.06 -5.74
CA LYS A 402 -20.42 11.10 -5.09
C LYS A 402 -20.10 10.92 -3.61
N PRO A 403 -21.10 10.70 -2.74
CA PRO A 403 -20.84 10.38 -1.34
C PRO A 403 -20.15 9.03 -1.21
N VAL A 404 -19.20 8.94 -0.29
CA VAL A 404 -18.49 7.70 0.05
C VAL A 404 -18.79 7.33 1.50
N PRO A 405 -19.29 6.12 1.77
CA PRO A 405 -19.37 5.58 3.11
C PRO A 405 -17.97 5.40 3.71
N ARG A 406 -17.81 5.63 5.01
CA ARG A 406 -16.50 5.54 5.69
C ARG A 406 -15.77 4.21 5.44
N GLY A 407 -16.49 3.08 5.46
CA GLY A 407 -15.90 1.76 5.24
C GLY A 407 -15.38 1.53 3.82
N GLU A 408 -15.75 2.39 2.87
CA GLU A 408 -15.38 2.26 1.46
C GLU A 408 -14.20 3.16 1.06
N ILE A 409 -13.72 4.05 1.94
CA ILE A 409 -12.59 4.95 1.65
C ILE A 409 -11.34 4.16 1.20
N ILE A 410 -11.08 3.02 1.83
CA ILE A 410 -9.97 2.12 1.46
C ILE A 410 -10.12 1.56 0.04
N ASN A 411 -11.36 1.28 -0.38
CA ASN A 411 -11.68 0.66 -1.66
C ASN A 411 -11.71 1.65 -2.82
N LEU A 412 -11.59 2.95 -2.54
CA LEU A 412 -11.56 3.96 -3.59
C LEU A 412 -10.37 3.71 -4.51
N LEU A 413 -10.59 3.70 -5.81
CA LEU A 413 -9.51 3.60 -6.78
C LEU A 413 -9.58 4.79 -7.72
N PRO A 414 -8.43 5.28 -8.22
CA PRO A 414 -8.41 6.26 -9.29
C PRO A 414 -9.26 5.77 -10.45
N LYS A 415 -10.17 6.63 -10.91
CA LYS A 415 -11.03 6.31 -12.07
C LYS A 415 -10.14 6.00 -13.28
N PRO A 416 -10.45 4.94 -14.05
CA PRO A 416 -9.59 4.52 -15.16
C PRO A 416 -9.52 5.61 -16.23
N VAL A 417 -8.31 5.85 -16.71
CA VAL A 417 -8.07 6.76 -17.84
C VAL A 417 -8.57 6.08 -19.11
N THR A 418 -9.57 6.67 -19.75
CA THR A 418 -10.23 6.14 -20.95
C THR A 418 -9.92 6.97 -22.20
N ILE A 419 -9.32 8.14 -22.04
CA ILE A 419 -8.87 9.02 -23.13
C ILE A 419 -7.39 9.30 -22.90
N HIS A 420 -6.58 9.09 -23.94
CA HIS A 420 -5.12 9.25 -23.87
C HIS A 420 -4.60 10.40 -24.74
N ASP A 421 -5.51 11.18 -25.34
CA ASP A 421 -5.16 12.36 -26.11
C ASP A 421 -4.56 13.45 -25.20
N PRO A 422 -3.47 14.13 -25.62
CA PRO A 422 -2.82 15.16 -24.82
C PRO A 422 -3.65 16.44 -24.69
N VAL A 423 -4.68 16.60 -25.53
CA VAL A 423 -5.64 17.70 -25.49
C VAL A 423 -7.05 17.13 -25.66
N VAL A 424 -7.90 17.36 -24.68
CA VAL A 424 -9.30 16.92 -24.65
C VAL A 424 -10.19 18.14 -24.46
N GLN A 425 -11.17 18.33 -25.34
CA GLN A 425 -12.11 19.45 -25.29
C GLN A 425 -13.52 18.92 -25.54
N LEU A 426 -14.07 18.22 -24.56
CA LEU A 426 -15.40 17.61 -24.66
C LEU A 426 -16.42 18.45 -23.91
N LYS A 427 -17.64 18.47 -24.45
CA LYS A 427 -18.83 18.96 -23.76
C LYS A 427 -19.97 17.98 -23.98
N VAL A 428 -20.72 17.70 -22.92
CA VAL A 428 -21.79 16.71 -22.93
C VAL A 428 -23.04 17.32 -22.30
N ASP A 429 -24.18 17.18 -22.98
CA ASP A 429 -25.48 17.60 -22.44
C ASP A 429 -26.05 16.48 -21.56
N MET A 430 -25.98 16.67 -20.25
CA MET A 430 -26.48 15.69 -19.27
C MET A 430 -28.00 15.76 -19.08
N SER A 431 -28.72 16.67 -19.76
CA SER A 431 -30.19 16.68 -19.76
C SER A 431 -30.79 15.64 -20.72
N ARG A 432 -29.96 15.10 -21.62
CA ARG A 432 -30.37 14.11 -22.61
C ARG A 432 -30.67 12.76 -21.97
N PRO A 433 -31.85 12.17 -22.21
CA PRO A 433 -32.26 10.90 -21.57
C PRO A 433 -31.47 9.69 -22.08
N ASP A 434 -30.81 9.81 -23.23
CA ASP A 434 -29.96 8.77 -23.82
C ASP A 434 -28.51 8.80 -23.31
N ILE A 435 -28.15 9.81 -22.50
CA ILE A 435 -26.81 9.97 -21.94
C ILE A 435 -26.85 9.60 -20.45
N SER A 436 -25.92 8.75 -20.03
CA SER A 436 -25.77 8.34 -18.63
C SER A 436 -24.32 8.47 -18.19
N GLU A 437 -24.11 8.65 -16.88
CA GLU A 437 -22.78 8.82 -16.29
C GLU A 437 -21.76 7.74 -16.71
N PRO A 438 -22.08 6.43 -16.81
CA PRO A 438 -21.12 5.42 -17.24
C PRO A 438 -20.59 5.60 -18.67
N MET A 439 -21.28 6.37 -19.51
CA MET A 439 -20.85 6.68 -20.88
C MET A 439 -19.82 7.82 -20.94
N ILE A 440 -19.61 8.51 -19.82
CA ILE A 440 -18.74 9.67 -19.72
C ILE A 440 -17.36 9.22 -19.23
N PRO A 441 -16.27 9.73 -19.83
CA PRO A 441 -14.92 9.51 -19.31
C PRO A 441 -14.87 9.86 -17.81
N PRO A 442 -14.50 8.92 -16.92
CA PRO A 442 -14.70 9.13 -15.49
C PRO A 442 -13.54 9.88 -14.81
N HIS A 443 -12.39 10.02 -15.47
CA HIS A 443 -11.08 10.32 -14.87
C HIS A 443 -10.67 11.80 -14.82
N PHE A 444 -11.56 12.75 -15.14
CA PHE A 444 -11.28 14.18 -15.00
C PHE A 444 -11.42 14.66 -13.54
N THR A 445 -11.00 15.90 -13.27
CA THR A 445 -10.93 16.51 -11.93
C THR A 445 -12.00 17.59 -11.81
N ASN A 446 -13.17 17.28 -11.22
CA ASN A 446 -14.31 18.20 -11.12
C ASN A 446 -14.47 18.81 -9.71
N ILE A 447 -13.55 19.71 -9.35
CA ILE A 447 -13.57 20.42 -8.05
C ILE A 447 -14.88 21.18 -7.87
N GLN A 448 -15.40 21.80 -8.93
CA GLN A 448 -16.68 22.50 -8.90
C GLN A 448 -17.83 21.60 -8.44
N HIS A 449 -17.96 20.40 -8.99
CA HIS A 449 -19.02 19.47 -8.59
C HIS A 449 -18.78 18.90 -7.18
N GLY A 450 -17.52 18.64 -6.79
CA GLY A 450 -17.16 18.25 -5.43
C GLY A 450 -17.59 19.28 -4.38
N LEU A 451 -17.29 20.56 -4.62
CA LEU A 451 -17.71 21.69 -3.78
C LEU A 451 -19.24 21.83 -3.73
N GLN A 452 -19.91 21.68 -4.87
CA GLN A 452 -21.37 21.75 -4.94
C GLN A 452 -22.03 20.67 -4.09
N GLN A 453 -21.56 19.42 -4.16
CA GLN A 453 -22.10 18.33 -3.35
C GLN A 453 -21.80 18.54 -1.87
N ALA A 454 -20.58 18.96 -1.53
CA ALA A 454 -20.20 19.27 -0.17
C ALA A 454 -21.08 20.39 0.44
N ARG A 455 -21.33 21.47 -0.32
CA ARG A 455 -22.25 22.54 0.07
C ARG A 455 -23.66 22.02 0.36
N ARG A 456 -24.21 21.16 -0.50
CA ARG A 456 -25.54 20.54 -0.27
C ARG A 456 -25.60 19.76 1.05
N TYR A 457 -24.57 18.96 1.35
CA TYR A 457 -24.51 18.21 2.60
C TYR A 457 -24.37 19.11 3.84
N LEU A 458 -23.63 20.22 3.71
CA LEU A 458 -23.42 21.19 4.79
C LEU A 458 -24.62 22.11 5.00
N ALA A 459 -25.43 22.36 3.97
CA ALA A 459 -26.61 23.21 4.04
C ALA A 459 -27.70 22.67 4.99
N THR A 460 -27.76 21.35 5.17
CA THR A 460 -28.73 20.71 6.09
C THR A 460 -28.23 20.59 7.53
N GLN A 461 -26.99 21.00 7.82
CA GLN A 461 -26.41 20.86 9.16
C GLN A 461 -26.69 22.10 10.01
N ASP A 462 -27.23 21.89 11.21
CA ASP A 462 -27.53 22.94 12.18
C ASP A 462 -26.28 23.32 12.97
N THR A 463 -25.31 23.93 12.27
CA THR A 463 -24.14 24.53 12.89
C THR A 463 -23.61 25.72 12.08
N PRO A 464 -23.18 26.81 12.73
CA PRO A 464 -22.50 27.90 12.06
C PRO A 464 -21.09 27.51 11.56
N ASN A 465 -20.46 26.49 12.15
CA ASN A 465 -19.10 26.08 11.78
C ASN A 465 -19.15 25.00 10.70
N ARG A 466 -19.12 25.43 9.44
CA ARG A 466 -19.13 24.55 8.27
C ARG A 466 -17.83 24.66 7.49
N GLN A 467 -17.24 23.51 7.17
CA GLN A 467 -16.00 23.46 6.39
C GLN A 467 -15.97 22.32 5.39
N ILE A 468 -15.25 22.55 4.30
CA ILE A 468 -14.92 21.60 3.26
C ILE A 468 -13.40 21.42 3.29
N ILE A 469 -12.95 20.18 3.27
CA ILE A 469 -11.55 19.82 3.08
C ILE A 469 -11.43 19.17 1.70
N VAL A 470 -10.71 19.80 0.78
CA VAL A 470 -10.42 19.23 -0.54
C VAL A 470 -9.02 18.63 -0.52
N ILE A 471 -8.89 17.36 -0.86
CA ILE A 471 -7.60 16.67 -0.99
C ILE A 471 -7.42 16.35 -2.47
N THR A 472 -6.46 16.98 -3.13
CA THR A 472 -6.25 16.90 -4.59
C THR A 472 -4.77 17.01 -4.96
N ASP A 473 -4.43 16.49 -6.13
CA ASP A 473 -3.08 16.55 -6.70
C ASP A 473 -2.89 17.69 -7.72
N GLY A 474 -3.95 18.41 -8.12
CA GLY A 474 -3.81 19.48 -9.13
C GLY A 474 -5.05 20.30 -9.48
N LEU A 475 -4.99 20.92 -10.66
CA LEU A 475 -6.00 21.82 -11.22
C LEU A 475 -7.30 21.11 -11.69
N PRO A 476 -8.43 21.84 -11.70
CA PRO A 476 -9.69 21.30 -12.20
C PRO A 476 -9.68 21.17 -13.73
N THR A 477 -10.11 20.01 -14.22
CA THR A 477 -10.21 19.68 -15.65
C THR A 477 -11.63 19.35 -16.08
N ALA A 478 -12.60 19.41 -15.17
CA ALA A 478 -14.02 19.27 -15.49
C ALA A 478 -14.90 20.23 -14.67
N HIS A 479 -16.02 20.62 -15.25
CA HIS A 479 -17.04 21.43 -14.56
C HIS A 479 -18.41 21.31 -15.23
N PHE A 480 -19.45 21.63 -14.46
CA PHE A 480 -20.80 21.81 -14.95
C PHE A 480 -21.10 23.28 -15.25
N GLU A 481 -21.84 23.51 -16.33
CA GLU A 481 -22.60 24.73 -16.56
C GLU A 481 -24.05 24.34 -16.86
N GLU A 482 -24.92 24.56 -15.88
CA GLU A 482 -26.30 24.08 -15.92
C GLU A 482 -26.33 22.56 -16.16
N ASN A 483 -26.84 22.13 -17.31
CA ASN A 483 -26.92 20.71 -17.69
C ASN A 483 -25.71 20.23 -18.51
N TRP A 484 -24.77 21.11 -18.85
CA TRP A 484 -23.60 20.76 -19.66
C TRP A 484 -22.41 20.40 -18.79
N LEU A 485 -21.85 19.20 -19.00
CA LEU A 485 -20.59 18.77 -18.43
C LEU A 485 -19.46 19.05 -19.43
N TYR A 486 -18.48 19.84 -19.03
CA TYR A 486 -17.26 20.09 -19.79
C TYR A 486 -16.12 19.24 -19.23
N LEU A 487 -15.36 18.58 -20.12
CA LEU A 487 -14.15 17.83 -19.80
C LEU A 487 -13.01 18.42 -20.64
N LEU A 488 -12.20 19.28 -20.01
CA LEU A 488 -11.20 20.12 -20.65
C LEU A 488 -9.80 19.78 -20.09
N TYR A 489 -8.96 19.20 -20.94
CA TYR A 489 -7.55 18.91 -20.66
C TYR A 489 -6.68 19.48 -21.78
N PRO A 490 -5.53 20.12 -21.49
CA PRO A 490 -5.06 20.58 -20.18
C PRO A 490 -6.05 21.52 -19.47
N PRO A 491 -5.84 21.85 -18.18
CA PRO A 491 -6.69 22.77 -17.44
C PRO A 491 -7.01 24.05 -18.21
N HIS A 492 -8.26 24.50 -18.13
CA HIS A 492 -8.77 25.61 -18.93
C HIS A 492 -9.38 26.67 -18.02
N GLU A 493 -9.16 27.96 -18.33
CA GLU A 493 -9.62 29.10 -17.51
C GLU A 493 -11.13 29.05 -17.22
N ARG A 494 -11.93 28.57 -18.19
CA ARG A 494 -13.38 28.37 -18.03
C ARG A 494 -13.72 27.45 -16.85
N THR A 495 -12.98 26.36 -16.68
CA THR A 495 -13.15 25.38 -15.60
C THR A 495 -12.75 25.98 -14.26
N GLU A 496 -11.64 26.72 -14.22
CA GLU A 496 -11.23 27.48 -13.04
C GLU A 496 -12.32 28.46 -12.61
N GLN A 497 -12.81 29.29 -13.55
CA GLN A 497 -13.86 30.28 -13.27
C GLN A 497 -15.13 29.62 -12.75
N ALA A 498 -15.54 28.47 -13.30
CA ALA A 498 -16.68 27.71 -12.79
C ALA A 498 -16.45 27.22 -11.35
N THR A 499 -15.25 26.76 -11.05
CA THR A 499 -14.85 26.32 -9.70
C THR A 499 -14.86 27.49 -8.72
N PHE A 500 -14.32 28.66 -9.11
CA PHE A 500 -14.37 29.89 -8.30
C PHE A 500 -15.80 30.36 -8.05
N ARG A 501 -16.69 30.27 -9.04
CA ARG A 501 -18.12 30.61 -8.84
C ARG A 501 -18.75 29.75 -7.74
N GLU A 502 -18.51 28.44 -7.74
CA GLU A 502 -19.02 27.57 -6.68
C GLU A 502 -18.37 27.88 -5.33
N ALA A 503 -17.06 28.13 -5.29
CA ALA A 503 -16.37 28.53 -4.06
C ALA A 503 -16.92 29.85 -3.46
N MET A 504 -17.29 30.83 -4.30
CA MET A 504 -17.96 32.05 -3.85
C MET A 504 -19.36 31.76 -3.30
N LEU A 505 -20.09 30.77 -3.83
CA LEU A 505 -21.36 30.32 -3.24
C LEU A 505 -21.14 29.69 -1.86
N CYS A 506 -20.13 28.83 -1.71
CA CYS A 506 -19.72 28.29 -0.41
C CYS A 506 -19.39 29.41 0.58
N GLN A 507 -18.63 30.44 0.16
CA GLN A 507 -18.29 31.58 1.00
C GLN A 507 -19.53 32.37 1.45
N ARG A 508 -20.49 32.62 0.54
CA ARG A 508 -21.75 33.31 0.88
C ARG A 508 -22.55 32.55 1.93
N GLU A 509 -22.47 31.22 1.92
CA GLU A 509 -23.05 30.35 2.94
C GLU A 509 -22.16 30.15 4.17
N GLN A 510 -21.08 30.94 4.32
CA GLN A 510 -20.12 30.88 5.44
C GLN A 510 -19.42 29.51 5.57
N ILE A 511 -19.22 28.81 4.45
CA ILE A 511 -18.49 27.54 4.41
C ILE A 511 -17.02 27.83 4.11
N THR A 512 -16.15 27.34 4.99
CA THR A 512 -14.68 27.42 4.83
C THR A 512 -14.19 26.36 3.85
N ILE A 513 -13.29 26.66 2.92
CA ILE A 513 -12.65 25.63 2.08
C ILE A 513 -11.17 25.54 2.41
N ASN A 514 -10.73 24.42 2.97
CA ASN A 514 -9.32 24.10 3.16
C ASN A 514 -8.86 23.12 2.08
N ILE A 515 -7.65 23.29 1.57
CA ILE A 515 -7.11 22.47 0.48
C ILE A 515 -5.82 21.80 0.95
N PHE A 516 -5.77 20.48 0.85
CA PHE A 516 -4.57 19.67 0.96
C PHE A 516 -4.08 19.36 -0.45
N LEU A 517 -2.93 19.92 -0.78
CA LEU A 517 -2.29 19.72 -2.08
C LEU A 517 -1.22 18.65 -1.94
N VAL A 518 -1.43 17.53 -2.61
CA VAL A 518 -0.53 16.39 -2.58
C VAL A 518 0.58 16.61 -3.62
N PRO A 519 1.87 16.49 -3.27
CA PRO A 519 3.00 16.85 -4.14
C PRO A 519 3.15 15.83 -5.26
N SER A 520 2.90 16.24 -6.49
CA SER A 520 3.17 15.45 -7.69
C SER A 520 4.47 15.89 -8.37
N TRP A 521 5.18 14.96 -9.03
CA TRP A 521 6.36 15.26 -9.86
C TRP A 521 6.08 16.28 -10.97
N SER A 522 4.82 16.43 -11.39
CA SER A 522 4.36 17.38 -12.39
C SER A 522 3.68 18.63 -11.81
N GLN A 523 3.78 18.87 -10.50
CA GLN A 523 3.13 20.01 -9.87
C GLN A 523 3.72 21.33 -10.38
N SER A 524 2.87 22.11 -11.02
CA SER A 524 3.22 23.38 -11.63
C SER A 524 3.03 24.55 -10.65
N HIS A 525 3.61 25.70 -11.00
CA HIS A 525 3.35 26.95 -10.28
C HIS A 525 1.86 27.32 -10.31
N GLU A 526 1.14 26.92 -11.36
CA GLU A 526 -0.28 27.22 -11.57
C GLU A 526 -1.18 26.45 -10.59
N ASP A 527 -0.86 25.18 -10.30
CA ASP A 527 -1.59 24.37 -9.31
C ASP A 527 -1.57 25.04 -7.93
N VAL A 528 -0.38 25.49 -7.51
CA VAL A 528 -0.15 26.17 -6.23
C VAL A 528 -0.88 27.51 -6.19
N GLN A 529 -0.78 28.31 -7.26
CA GLN A 529 -1.49 29.60 -7.35
C GLN A 529 -3.01 29.44 -7.33
N PHE A 530 -3.55 28.43 -8.01
CA PHE A 530 -4.98 28.15 -8.02
C PHE A 530 -5.49 27.82 -6.63
N ALA A 531 -4.84 26.89 -5.92
CA ALA A 531 -5.25 26.53 -4.57
C ALA A 531 -5.15 27.71 -3.60
N HIS A 532 -4.11 28.53 -3.72
CA HIS A 532 -3.98 29.77 -2.96
C HIS A 532 -5.15 30.73 -3.20
N ARG A 533 -5.49 31.01 -4.47
CA ARG A 533 -6.62 31.88 -4.84
C ARG A 533 -7.95 31.31 -4.32
N LEU A 534 -8.15 29.99 -4.42
CA LEU A 534 -9.39 29.32 -4.00
C LEU A 534 -9.58 29.36 -2.48
N ALA A 535 -8.53 29.08 -1.72
CA ALA A 535 -8.53 29.17 -0.27
C ALA A 535 -8.69 30.62 0.21
N GLU A 536 -7.99 31.58 -0.40
CA GLU A 536 -8.10 33.02 -0.06
C GLU A 536 -9.54 33.52 -0.23
N THR A 537 -10.20 33.11 -1.32
CA THR A 537 -11.61 33.47 -1.60
C THR A 537 -12.54 33.05 -0.46
N THR A 538 -12.29 31.92 0.21
CA THR A 538 -13.16 31.40 1.28
C THR A 538 -12.62 31.60 2.69
N GLN A 539 -11.54 32.38 2.84
CA GLN A 539 -10.78 32.55 4.08
C GLN A 539 -10.35 31.20 4.69
N GLY A 540 -10.03 30.24 3.83
CA GLY A 540 -9.53 28.92 4.21
C GLY A 540 -8.01 28.85 4.21
N ARG A 541 -7.49 27.62 4.22
CA ARG A 541 -6.06 27.33 4.30
C ARG A 541 -5.62 26.45 3.15
N VAL A 542 -4.37 26.61 2.74
CA VAL A 542 -3.69 25.65 1.86
C VAL A 542 -2.62 24.95 2.68
N ILE A 543 -2.65 23.63 2.63
CA ILE A 543 -1.72 22.75 3.34
C ILE A 543 -0.97 21.96 2.29
N PHE A 544 0.34 22.11 2.28
CA PHE A 544 1.23 21.34 1.41
C PHE A 544 1.85 20.22 2.22
N THR A 545 1.85 19.02 1.67
CA THR A 545 2.68 17.92 2.20
C THR A 545 4.04 17.98 1.49
N ALA A 546 5.13 17.93 2.24
CA ALA A 546 6.48 17.95 1.73
C ALA A 546 7.15 16.58 1.97
N GLY A 547 7.51 15.88 0.90
CA GLY A 547 8.14 14.56 0.95
C GLY A 547 7.29 13.44 0.33
N ASN A 548 7.89 12.26 0.17
CA ASN A 548 7.20 11.04 -0.28
C ASN A 548 6.31 10.46 0.82
N ASP A 549 6.62 10.76 2.07
CA ASP A 549 5.85 10.41 3.25
C ASP A 549 5.19 11.68 3.81
N LEU A 550 4.02 11.55 4.41
CA LEU A 550 3.22 12.63 5.01
C LEU A 550 3.89 13.27 6.25
N ASP A 551 5.21 13.30 6.30
CA ASP A 551 6.05 13.59 7.47
C ASP A 551 6.21 15.10 7.70
N ARG A 552 6.01 15.93 6.67
CA ARG A 552 6.12 17.40 6.83
C ARG A 552 4.97 18.13 6.18
N PHE A 553 4.36 19.04 6.94
CA PHE A 553 3.29 19.90 6.43
C PHE A 553 3.74 21.36 6.46
N VAL A 554 3.59 22.04 5.33
CA VAL A 554 3.66 23.50 5.29
C VAL A 554 2.24 24.01 5.29
N ILE A 555 1.84 24.64 6.39
CA ILE A 555 0.52 25.27 6.51
C ILE A 555 0.64 26.74 6.15
N TRP A 556 -0.20 27.17 5.22
CA TRP A 556 -0.40 28.58 4.93
C TRP A 556 -1.79 29.01 5.40
N ASP A 557 -1.83 29.88 6.41
CA ASP A 557 -3.06 30.45 6.94
C ASP A 557 -3.29 31.88 6.45
N TYR A 558 -4.33 32.05 5.62
CA TYR A 558 -4.72 33.34 5.06
C TYR A 558 -5.52 34.22 6.03
N VAL A 559 -6.12 33.64 7.06
CA VAL A 559 -6.82 34.41 8.11
C VAL A 559 -5.81 35.14 8.99
N SER A 560 -4.69 34.49 9.31
CA SER A 560 -3.64 35.07 10.15
C SER A 560 -2.43 35.64 9.39
N ARG A 561 -2.37 35.45 8.06
CA ARG A 561 -1.21 35.79 7.19
C ARG A 561 0.11 35.20 7.71
N LYS A 562 0.07 33.97 8.22
CA LYS A 562 1.25 33.27 8.76
C LYS A 562 1.58 32.04 7.91
N LYS A 563 2.87 31.90 7.61
CA LYS A 563 3.46 30.66 7.11
C LYS A 563 4.01 29.90 8.32
N GLU A 564 3.57 28.66 8.51
CA GLU A 564 4.07 27.78 9.55
C GLU A 564 4.56 26.48 8.91
N ILE A 565 5.76 26.05 9.28
CA ILE A 565 6.29 24.74 8.90
C ILE A 565 6.10 23.85 10.12
N LEU A 566 5.31 22.79 9.96
CA LEU A 566 5.08 21.78 10.98
C LEU A 566 5.84 20.52 10.59
N GLY A 567 6.67 20.03 11.52
CA GLY A 567 7.47 18.82 11.35
C GLY A 567 8.45 18.63 12.48
#